data_AF-A0A834FLX8-F1
#
_entry.id   AF-A0A834FLX8-F1
#
_cell.length_a   1.000
_cell.length_b   1.000
_cell.length_c   1.000
_cell.angle_alpha   90.00
_cell.angle_beta   90.00
_cell.angle_gamma   90.00
#
_symmetry.space_group_name_H-M   'P 1'
#
loop_
_entity.id
_entity.type
_entity.pdbx_description
1 polymer ?
#
loop_
_entity_poly.entity_id
_entity_poly.type
_entity_poly.pdbx_seq_one_letter_code
_entity_poly.pdbx_strand_id
1 'polypeptide(L)'
;MAGKGNTVVRTLEDLTLDSGYGGAADSVRSSSVSLCCSDTHPSFAHGGNCWHLTESMHSRHNSLDTVNTVLAEDTEILECAGHCAKLPELEDAPWSLGEVEGALRKDEELMVGDPPPEFLARLSALISRALVRVAREAQRLSLRYAKCTKHEIQSAVKIVLSWTISVNCITAALSALSLYNMSTGDKFSRGKSARCGLVFSVGKFFRWMVDSRVALRIHEHAAIYLAACMESLVREVFSRVLRSALVERDNGVPKFTLESMEQAINSDSEIWGLLQPYQHLICGKNSSGCRGGFQNASVL
;
A
#
# COMPACT_ATOMS: atom_id res chain seq x y z
N MET A 1 39.50 -15.41 -55.15
CA MET A 1 40.02 -16.66 -54.56
C MET A 1 40.44 -16.36 -53.12
N ALA A 2 39.95 -17.20 -52.19
CA ALA A 2 40.38 -17.50 -50.79
C ALA A 2 41.10 -16.42 -49.96
N GLY A 3 40.71 -16.04 -48.74
CA GLY A 3 39.90 -16.72 -47.73
C GLY A 3 40.75 -17.12 -46.53
N LYS A 4 40.53 -16.50 -45.36
CA LYS A 4 40.58 -17.15 -44.03
C LYS A 4 40.17 -16.17 -42.93
N GLY A 5 39.11 -16.53 -42.20
CA GLY A 5 38.67 -15.84 -41.00
C GLY A 5 39.26 -16.46 -39.72
N ASN A 6 38.89 -15.88 -38.58
CA ASN A 6 38.50 -16.66 -37.41
C ASN A 6 37.69 -15.81 -36.43
N THR A 7 36.45 -16.21 -36.24
CA THR A 7 35.52 -15.87 -35.16
C THR A 7 35.92 -16.63 -33.89
N VAL A 8 36.08 -15.93 -32.77
CA VAL A 8 36.23 -16.56 -31.45
C VAL A 8 34.88 -16.51 -30.73
N VAL A 9 34.23 -17.66 -30.74
CA VAL A 9 33.07 -18.03 -29.93
C VAL A 9 33.54 -18.18 -28.48
N ARG A 10 32.88 -17.53 -27.52
CA ARG A 10 33.04 -17.80 -26.09
C ARG A 10 32.03 -18.87 -25.70
N THR A 11 32.51 -20.09 -25.46
CA THR A 11 31.74 -21.19 -24.89
C THR A 11 31.61 -21.01 -23.38
N LEU A 12 30.37 -20.90 -22.95
CA LEU A 12 29.86 -21.23 -21.61
C LEU A 12 29.97 -22.75 -21.44
N GLU A 13 30.40 -23.22 -20.26
CA GLU A 13 30.29 -24.58 -19.69
C GLU A 13 31.57 -24.88 -18.90
N ASP A 14 31.55 -24.69 -17.58
CA ASP A 14 31.61 -25.82 -16.63
C ASP A 14 31.49 -25.29 -15.19
N LEU A 15 30.34 -25.59 -14.56
CA LEU A 15 30.06 -25.38 -13.15
C LEU A 15 30.22 -26.75 -12.50
N THR A 16 31.39 -27.03 -11.94
CA THR A 16 31.56 -28.20 -11.07
C THR A 16 31.24 -27.79 -9.63
N LEU A 17 30.13 -28.37 -9.16
CA LEU A 17 29.70 -28.39 -7.77
C LEU A 17 30.70 -29.22 -6.97
N ASP A 18 31.15 -28.69 -5.83
CA ASP A 18 31.60 -29.54 -4.73
C ASP A 18 30.85 -29.17 -3.45
N SER A 19 30.30 -30.20 -2.82
CA SER A 19 29.63 -30.20 -1.54
C SER A 19 30.10 -31.43 -0.80
N GLY A 20 30.76 -31.25 0.35
CA GLY A 20 31.08 -32.31 1.29
C GLY A 20 31.97 -31.80 2.43
N TYR A 21 31.43 -31.35 3.57
CA TYR A 21 31.02 -32.14 4.76
C TYR A 21 32.16 -32.40 5.77
N GLY A 22 31.93 -31.98 7.03
CA GLY A 22 32.53 -32.57 8.22
C GLY A 22 33.46 -31.67 9.05
N GLY A 23 33.02 -31.28 10.25
CA GLY A 23 33.89 -30.65 11.25
C GLY A 23 33.15 -30.03 12.42
N ALA A 24 32.53 -30.86 13.27
CA ALA A 24 32.09 -30.43 14.59
C ALA A 24 33.29 -30.43 15.56
N ALA A 25 33.52 -29.32 16.25
CA ALA A 25 34.11 -29.28 17.59
C ALA A 25 33.96 -27.87 18.19
N ASP A 26 33.11 -27.79 19.21
CA ASP A 26 33.26 -27.03 20.46
C ASP A 26 34.00 -25.68 20.44
N SER A 27 33.29 -24.61 20.80
CA SER A 27 33.73 -23.75 21.90
C SER A 27 32.65 -22.76 22.33
N VAL A 28 32.40 -22.75 23.64
CA VAL A 28 31.48 -21.91 24.37
C VAL A 28 32.16 -20.58 24.68
N ARG A 29 31.76 -19.46 24.06
CA ARG A 29 31.87 -18.11 24.66
C ARG A 29 31.08 -17.06 23.88
N SER A 30 29.84 -16.86 24.26
CA SER A 30 29.09 -15.65 23.87
C SER A 30 29.80 -14.42 24.43
N SER A 31 30.19 -13.49 23.56
CA SER A 31 30.60 -12.14 23.95
C SER A 31 29.71 -11.15 23.20
N SER A 32 28.67 -10.68 23.89
CA SER A 32 27.84 -9.57 23.48
C SER A 32 28.59 -8.26 23.71
N VAL A 33 29.04 -7.61 22.65
CA VAL A 33 29.47 -6.21 22.70
C VAL A 33 28.24 -5.32 22.52
N SER A 34 27.59 -4.97 23.63
CA SER A 34 26.60 -3.90 23.69
C SER A 34 27.33 -2.57 23.96
N LEU A 35 27.30 -1.65 22.99
CA LEU A 35 27.65 -0.26 23.24
C LEU A 35 26.36 0.49 23.56
N CYS A 36 26.02 0.54 24.85
CA CYS A 36 25.05 1.47 25.40
C CYS A 36 25.81 2.71 25.86
N CYS A 37 25.58 3.84 25.20
CA CYS A 37 25.83 5.15 25.78
C CYS A 37 24.46 5.74 26.14
N SER A 38 24.18 5.87 27.42
CA SER A 38 23.06 6.66 27.93
C SER A 38 23.66 7.69 28.89
N ASP A 39 23.42 8.97 28.59
CA ASP A 39 23.48 10.13 29.48
C ASP A 39 23.31 11.39 28.60
N THR A 40 22.57 12.45 28.92
CA THR A 40 21.56 12.78 29.93
C THR A 40 20.96 14.14 29.50
N HIS A 41 19.68 14.37 29.83
CA HIS A 41 18.92 15.65 29.84
C HIS A 41 18.38 16.30 28.54
N PRO A 42 17.13 16.82 28.58
CA PRO A 42 16.36 17.23 27.42
C PRO A 42 16.58 18.70 27.08
N SER A 43 16.67 19.02 25.79
CA SER A 43 16.42 20.36 25.27
C SER A 43 15.13 20.31 24.46
N PHE A 44 14.05 20.87 25.00
CA PHE A 44 12.82 21.11 24.25
C PHE A 44 13.10 22.13 23.13
N ALA A 45 12.87 21.73 21.89
CA ALA A 45 12.63 22.65 20.78
C ALA A 45 11.60 22.04 19.82
N HIS A 46 10.48 22.77 19.70
CA HIS A 46 9.40 22.73 18.71
C HIS A 46 9.41 21.67 17.58
N GLY A 47 8.29 20.94 17.50
CA GLY A 47 7.61 20.62 16.23
C GLY A 47 8.23 19.54 15.36
N GLY A 48 7.93 18.28 15.65
CA GLY A 48 8.21 17.18 14.72
C GLY A 48 7.83 15.84 15.32
N ASN A 49 6.69 15.28 14.90
CA ASN A 49 6.29 13.92 15.25
C ASN A 49 7.26 12.94 14.59
N CYS A 50 8.31 12.55 15.32
CA CYS A 50 9.33 11.61 14.88
C CYS A 50 8.86 10.18 15.16
N TRP A 51 8.78 9.35 14.12
CA TRP A 51 8.42 7.94 14.21
C TRP A 51 9.49 7.14 14.95
N HIS A 52 9.38 7.04 16.27
CA HIS A 52 10.21 6.14 17.06
C HIS A 52 9.59 4.75 17.15
N LEU A 53 10.27 3.78 16.54
CA LEU A 53 9.98 2.36 16.64
C LEU A 53 10.63 1.85 17.95
N THR A 54 9.85 1.72 19.02
CA THR A 54 10.25 0.98 20.22
C THR A 54 9.24 -0.12 20.47
N GLU A 55 9.48 -1.28 19.85
CA GLU A 55 8.79 -2.51 20.19
C GLU A 55 9.48 -3.10 21.42
N SER A 56 8.85 -2.94 22.58
CA SER A 56 9.28 -3.53 23.85
C SER A 56 9.12 -5.05 23.78
N MET A 57 10.21 -5.76 23.55
CA MET A 57 10.28 -7.21 23.68
C MET A 57 10.34 -7.60 25.16
N HIS A 58 9.17 -7.80 25.77
CA HIS A 58 9.05 -8.49 27.06
C HIS A 58 8.31 -9.81 26.90
N SER A 59 9.12 -10.87 26.98
CA SER A 59 8.78 -12.28 27.19
C SER A 59 7.62 -12.52 28.17
N ARG A 60 6.74 -13.48 27.85
CA ARG A 60 6.58 -14.73 28.65
C ARG A 60 5.59 -15.71 28.03
N HIS A 61 6.03 -16.98 28.01
CA HIS A 61 5.20 -18.19 27.98
C HIS A 61 3.95 -18.04 28.85
N ASN A 62 2.79 -18.55 28.42
CA ASN A 62 1.80 -19.17 29.30
C ASN A 62 0.92 -20.14 28.50
N SER A 63 0.98 -21.40 28.90
CA SER A 63 0.12 -22.51 28.50
C SER A 63 -1.33 -22.21 28.85
N LEU A 64 -2.24 -22.41 27.90
CA LEU A 64 -3.69 -22.39 28.12
C LEU A 64 -4.09 -23.69 28.81
N ASP A 65 -4.34 -23.63 30.11
CA ASP A 65 -5.24 -24.58 30.75
C ASP A 65 -5.89 -23.90 31.96
N THR A 66 -7.14 -23.48 31.81
CA THR A 66 -8.06 -23.26 32.94
C THR A 66 -9.48 -23.16 32.39
N VAL A 67 -10.26 -24.18 32.72
CA VAL A 67 -11.72 -24.22 32.53
C VAL A 67 -12.33 -23.25 33.55
N ASN A 68 -13.06 -22.23 33.10
CA ASN A 68 -13.77 -21.35 34.02
C ASN A 68 -15.28 -21.64 33.95
N THR A 69 -15.79 -22.34 34.95
CA THR A 69 -17.21 -22.56 35.19
C THR A 69 -17.68 -21.59 36.28
N VAL A 70 -18.06 -20.38 35.90
CA VAL A 70 -18.89 -19.51 36.76
C VAL A 70 -19.84 -18.72 35.88
N LEU A 71 -21.14 -19.03 36.01
CA LEU A 71 -22.22 -18.14 35.65
C LEU A 71 -22.32 -17.07 36.74
N ALA A 72 -22.07 -15.82 36.38
CA ALA A 72 -22.55 -14.67 37.13
C ALA A 72 -22.81 -13.55 36.13
N GLU A 73 -24.08 -13.15 36.09
CA GLU A 73 -24.58 -12.00 35.36
C GLU A 73 -23.84 -10.75 35.87
N ASP A 74 -23.03 -10.13 35.01
CA ASP A 74 -22.67 -8.72 35.14
C ASP A 74 -22.34 -8.19 33.74
N THR A 75 -23.15 -7.23 33.31
CA THR A 75 -23.16 -6.66 31.95
C THR A 75 -22.10 -5.57 31.82
N GLU A 76 -20.90 -5.77 32.41
CA GLU A 76 -19.81 -4.78 32.42
C GLU A 76 -18.41 -5.42 32.37
N ILE A 77 -18.26 -6.56 31.68
CA ILE A 77 -16.94 -7.13 31.36
C ILE A 77 -16.83 -7.36 29.85
N LEU A 78 -16.85 -6.27 29.08
CA LEU A 78 -16.33 -6.23 27.70
C LEU A 78 -15.41 -5.04 27.46
N GLU A 79 -14.88 -4.40 28.51
CA GLU A 79 -13.83 -3.38 28.38
C GLU A 79 -12.41 -3.95 28.48
N CYS A 80 -12.23 -5.17 27.98
CA CYS A 80 -10.92 -5.80 27.77
C CYS A 80 -10.67 -6.20 26.30
N ALA A 81 -11.36 -5.56 25.34
CA ALA A 81 -10.95 -5.57 23.94
C ALA A 81 -9.94 -4.44 23.71
N GLY A 82 -8.66 -4.80 23.65
CA GLY A 82 -7.52 -3.89 23.59
C GLY A 82 -7.70 -2.73 22.61
N HIS A 83 -7.20 -1.56 23.00
CA HIS A 83 -7.08 -0.37 22.16
C HIS A 83 -6.49 -0.76 20.80
N CYS A 84 -7.33 -0.89 19.78
CA CYS A 84 -6.86 -1.28 18.47
C CYS A 84 -6.01 -0.14 17.91
N ALA A 85 -4.76 -0.45 17.52
CA ALA A 85 -3.88 0.52 16.89
C ALA A 85 -4.54 1.13 15.65
N LYS A 86 -4.72 2.46 15.66
CA LYS A 86 -5.24 3.23 14.52
C LYS A 86 -4.08 3.63 13.60
N LEU A 87 -4.38 3.76 12.32
CA LEU A 87 -3.47 4.35 11.35
C LEU A 87 -3.28 5.82 11.70
N PRO A 88 -2.07 6.36 11.49
CA PRO A 88 -1.84 7.78 11.49
C PRO A 88 -2.77 8.45 10.49
N GLU A 89 -3.39 9.54 10.91
CA GLU A 89 -4.07 10.43 9.98
C GLU A 89 -3.02 11.12 9.11
N LEU A 90 -3.28 11.16 7.81
CA LEU A 90 -2.38 11.80 6.86
C LEU A 90 -2.79 13.27 6.77
N GLU A 91 -1.96 14.18 7.29
CA GLU A 91 -2.22 15.63 7.27
C GLU A 91 -2.31 16.15 5.82
N ASP A 92 -1.33 15.81 4.98
CA ASP A 92 -1.28 16.24 3.59
C ASP A 92 -1.10 15.05 2.63
N ALA A 93 -2.16 14.74 1.87
CA ALA A 93 -2.08 13.80 0.77
C ALA A 93 -1.35 14.41 -0.45
N PRO A 94 -0.64 13.61 -1.27
CA PRO A 94 0.09 14.11 -2.45
C PRO A 94 -0.82 14.50 -3.64
N TRP A 95 -2.10 14.82 -3.39
CA TRP A 95 -3.09 15.23 -4.39
C TRP A 95 -4.04 16.29 -3.83
N SER A 96 -4.61 17.12 -4.70
CA SER A 96 -5.74 18.01 -4.38
C SER A 96 -7.09 17.33 -4.67
N LEU A 97 -8.19 17.89 -4.14
CA LEU A 97 -9.53 17.43 -4.48
C LEU A 97 -9.84 17.58 -5.98
N GLY A 98 -9.32 18.63 -6.63
CA GLY A 98 -9.45 18.80 -8.09
C GLY A 98 -8.67 17.74 -8.89
N GLU A 99 -7.54 17.25 -8.37
CA GLU A 99 -6.83 16.10 -8.96
C GLU A 99 -7.64 14.80 -8.79
N VAL A 100 -8.30 14.60 -7.65
CA VAL A 100 -9.20 13.44 -7.42
C VAL A 100 -10.37 13.46 -8.41
N GLU A 101 -11.05 14.59 -8.51
CA GLU A 101 -12.15 14.79 -9.45
C GLU A 101 -11.70 14.62 -10.91
N GLY A 102 -10.53 15.18 -11.26
CA GLY A 102 -9.92 15.01 -12.58
C GLY A 102 -9.55 13.55 -12.89
N ALA A 103 -9.14 12.77 -11.89
CA ALA A 103 -8.86 11.35 -12.05
C ALA A 103 -10.11 10.52 -12.34
N LEU A 104 -11.26 10.91 -11.76
CA LEU A 104 -12.56 10.31 -12.04
C LEU A 104 -13.02 10.67 -13.46
N ARG A 105 -12.83 11.93 -13.90
CA ARG A 105 -13.21 12.42 -15.25
C ARG A 105 -12.61 11.66 -16.43
N LYS A 106 -11.58 10.84 -16.20
CA LYS A 106 -10.98 9.99 -17.24
C LYS A 106 -11.89 8.83 -17.67
N ASP A 107 -12.92 8.55 -16.89
CA ASP A 107 -13.87 7.48 -17.14
C ASP A 107 -15.28 8.10 -17.17
N GLU A 108 -15.85 8.20 -18.38
CA GLU A 108 -17.14 8.87 -18.60
C GLU A 108 -18.27 8.20 -17.80
N GLU A 109 -18.19 6.90 -17.57
CA GLU A 109 -19.17 6.15 -16.77
C GLU A 109 -19.18 6.59 -15.30
N LEU A 110 -18.04 7.13 -14.80
CA LEU A 110 -17.91 7.63 -13.44
C LEU A 110 -18.44 9.07 -13.28
N MET A 111 -18.69 9.78 -14.37
CA MET A 111 -19.20 11.17 -14.33
C MET A 111 -20.73 11.24 -14.23
N VAL A 112 -21.42 10.11 -14.10
CA VAL A 112 -22.88 10.10 -13.95
C VAL A 112 -23.27 10.73 -12.60
N GLY A 113 -23.76 11.97 -12.64
CA GLY A 113 -24.42 12.66 -11.53
C GLY A 113 -23.57 13.63 -10.71
N ASP A 114 -22.32 13.92 -11.11
CA ASP A 114 -21.39 14.89 -10.49
C ASP A 114 -21.31 14.83 -8.94
N PRO A 115 -20.32 14.12 -8.35
CA PRO A 115 -20.25 13.98 -6.90
C PRO A 115 -19.97 15.32 -6.19
N PRO A 116 -20.65 15.62 -5.06
CA PRO A 116 -20.43 16.86 -4.34
C PRO A 116 -19.03 16.92 -3.69
N PRO A 117 -18.50 18.12 -3.40
CA PRO A 117 -17.13 18.29 -2.91
C PRO A 117 -16.86 17.59 -1.57
N GLU A 118 -17.86 17.52 -0.68
CA GLU A 118 -17.76 16.80 0.60
C GLU A 118 -17.58 15.29 0.39
N PHE A 119 -18.26 14.74 -0.61
CA PHE A 119 -18.13 13.33 -1.00
C PHE A 119 -16.73 13.04 -1.54
N LEU A 120 -16.19 13.93 -2.38
CA LEU A 120 -14.82 13.84 -2.87
C LEU A 120 -13.79 13.96 -1.74
N ALA A 121 -14.02 14.84 -0.77
CA ALA A 121 -13.18 14.97 0.42
C ALA A 121 -13.18 13.69 1.27
N ARG A 122 -14.36 13.09 1.49
CA ARG A 122 -14.48 11.81 2.20
C ARG A 122 -13.77 10.68 1.46
N LEU A 123 -13.94 10.58 0.14
CA LEU A 123 -13.24 9.61 -0.69
C LEU A 123 -11.72 9.81 -0.58
N SER A 124 -11.24 11.04 -0.71
CA SER A 124 -9.82 11.39 -0.58
C SER A 124 -9.23 10.94 0.76
N ALA A 125 -9.95 11.18 1.86
CA ALA A 125 -9.53 10.76 3.20
C ALA A 125 -9.45 9.22 3.33
N LEU A 126 -10.38 8.49 2.73
CA LEU A 126 -10.37 7.02 2.72
C LEU A 126 -9.20 6.47 1.91
N ILE A 127 -8.96 7.02 0.71
CA ILE A 127 -7.83 6.63 -0.15
C ILE A 127 -6.48 6.96 0.50
N SER A 128 -6.40 8.04 1.29
CA SER A 128 -5.20 8.37 2.06
C SER A 128 -4.80 7.26 3.03
N ARG A 129 -5.77 6.53 3.60
CA ARG A 129 -5.49 5.36 4.47
C ARG A 129 -4.86 4.21 3.67
N ALA A 130 -5.34 3.97 2.45
CA ALA A 130 -4.75 2.99 1.55
C ALA A 130 -3.31 3.38 1.15
N LEU A 131 -3.07 4.67 0.86
CA LEU A 131 -1.73 5.20 0.61
C LEU A 131 -0.78 4.92 1.79
N VAL A 132 -1.19 5.21 3.03
CA VAL A 132 -0.38 4.95 4.23
C VAL A 132 -0.05 3.47 4.36
N ARG A 133 -1.02 2.58 4.13
CA ARG A 133 -0.79 1.12 4.16
C ARG A 133 0.24 0.68 3.11
N VAL A 134 0.07 1.11 1.86
CA VAL A 134 1.00 0.80 0.77
C VAL A 134 2.39 1.38 1.07
N ALA A 135 2.48 2.59 1.60
CA ALA A 135 3.75 3.24 1.92
C ALA A 135 4.50 2.53 3.05
N ARG A 136 3.81 2.11 4.12
CA ARG A 136 4.41 1.32 5.22
C ARG A 136 4.94 -0.01 4.73
N GLU A 137 4.19 -0.67 3.85
CA GLU A 137 4.62 -1.94 3.29
C GLU A 137 5.80 -1.77 2.32
N ALA A 138 5.78 -0.71 1.49
CA ALA A 138 6.91 -0.35 0.64
C ALA A 138 8.16 0.00 1.47
N GLN A 139 7.98 0.66 2.62
CA GLN A 139 9.05 0.98 3.55
C GLN A 139 9.66 -0.30 4.14
N ARG A 140 8.82 -1.23 4.61
CA ARG A 140 9.24 -2.56 5.12
C ARG A 140 10.06 -3.32 4.07
N LEU A 141 9.60 -3.33 2.82
CA LEU A 141 10.29 -4.00 1.70
C LEU A 141 11.61 -3.30 1.33
N SER A 142 11.69 -1.99 1.53
CA SER A 142 12.88 -1.19 1.21
C SER A 142 14.00 -1.31 2.26
N LEU A 143 13.74 -1.86 3.45
CA LEU A 143 14.71 -1.94 4.55
C LEU A 143 16.00 -2.67 4.16
N ARG A 144 15.91 -3.72 3.32
CA ARG A 144 17.06 -4.53 2.95
C ARG A 144 18.10 -3.77 2.11
N TYR A 145 17.65 -2.90 1.22
CA TYR A 145 18.53 -2.23 0.24
C TYR A 145 18.53 -0.70 0.38
N ALA A 146 17.82 -0.17 1.37
CA ALA A 146 17.63 1.25 1.62
C ALA A 146 17.17 2.06 0.39
N LYS A 147 16.52 1.39 -0.57
CA LYS A 147 16.00 1.99 -1.79
C LYS A 147 14.58 1.52 -2.06
N CYS A 148 13.74 2.44 -2.52
CA CYS A 148 12.40 2.15 -3.01
C CYS A 148 12.39 2.33 -4.52
N THR A 149 12.18 1.22 -5.24
CA THR A 149 12.03 1.18 -6.69
C THR A 149 10.59 0.82 -7.06
N LYS A 150 10.29 0.71 -8.37
CA LYS A 150 9.00 0.21 -8.84
C LYS A 150 8.66 -1.19 -8.28
N HIS A 151 9.67 -2.00 -7.97
CA HIS A 151 9.47 -3.37 -7.50
C HIS A 151 8.94 -3.41 -6.06
N GLU A 152 9.47 -2.57 -5.16
CA GLU A 152 8.96 -2.46 -3.80
C GLU A 152 7.51 -1.95 -3.78
N ILE A 153 7.19 -0.95 -4.62
CA ILE A 153 5.80 -0.46 -4.75
C ILE A 153 4.88 -1.53 -5.33
N GLN A 154 5.29 -2.22 -6.39
CA GLN A 154 4.50 -3.30 -7.00
C GLN A 154 4.19 -4.41 -5.99
N SER A 155 5.18 -4.84 -5.22
CA SER A 155 5.00 -5.86 -4.18
C SER A 155 4.12 -5.35 -3.04
N ALA A 156 4.32 -4.11 -2.58
CA ALA A 156 3.49 -3.51 -1.54
C ALA A 156 2.01 -3.44 -1.96
N VAL A 157 1.74 -3.03 -3.20
CA VAL A 157 0.38 -3.00 -3.76
C VAL A 157 -0.26 -4.39 -3.78
N LYS A 158 0.48 -5.45 -4.15
CA LYS A 158 -0.02 -6.83 -4.14
C LYS A 158 -0.30 -7.37 -2.72
N ILE A 159 0.47 -6.93 -1.73
CA ILE A 159 0.31 -7.37 -0.34
C ILE A 159 -0.88 -6.66 0.32
N VAL A 160 -1.06 -5.37 0.02
CA VAL A 160 -2.04 -4.51 0.72
C VAL A 160 -3.42 -4.54 0.09
N LEU A 161 -3.51 -4.59 -1.24
CA LEU A 161 -4.79 -4.54 -1.97
C LEU A 161 -5.30 -5.96 -2.28
N SER A 162 -6.61 -6.10 -2.50
CA SER A 162 -7.16 -7.36 -3.01
C SER A 162 -6.59 -7.69 -4.38
N TRP A 163 -6.66 -8.97 -4.77
CA TRP A 163 -6.13 -9.45 -6.05
C TRP A 163 -6.59 -8.59 -7.24
N THR A 164 -7.90 -8.43 -7.42
CA THR A 164 -8.50 -7.70 -8.53
C THR A 164 -8.02 -6.25 -8.57
N ILE A 165 -8.05 -5.57 -7.42
CA ILE A 165 -7.62 -4.16 -7.30
C ILE A 165 -6.13 -4.03 -7.59
N SER A 166 -5.31 -4.94 -7.06
CA SER A 166 -3.86 -4.92 -7.23
C SER A 166 -3.47 -5.08 -8.69
N VAL A 167 -4.14 -5.99 -9.42
CA VAL A 167 -3.91 -6.22 -10.86
C VAL A 167 -4.26 -4.98 -11.67
N ASN A 168 -5.41 -4.35 -11.40
CA ASN A 168 -5.81 -3.11 -12.07
C ASN A 168 -4.81 -1.96 -11.80
N CYS A 169 -4.43 -1.78 -10.54
CA CYS A 169 -3.47 -0.74 -10.13
C CYS A 169 -2.09 -0.93 -10.78
N ILE A 170 -1.60 -2.17 -10.83
CA ILE A 170 -0.30 -2.50 -11.44
C ILE A 170 -0.36 -2.34 -12.96
N THR A 171 -1.47 -2.71 -13.59
CA THR A 171 -1.68 -2.51 -15.03
C THR A 171 -1.66 -1.03 -15.38
N ALA A 172 -2.36 -0.18 -14.61
CA ALA A 172 -2.31 1.27 -14.77
C ALA A 172 -0.88 1.83 -14.60
N ALA A 173 -0.13 1.34 -13.61
CA ALA A 173 1.26 1.75 -13.38
C ALA A 173 2.21 1.34 -14.52
N LEU A 174 2.04 0.14 -15.08
CA LEU A 174 2.81 -0.32 -16.23
C LEU A 174 2.53 0.54 -17.46
N SER A 175 1.27 0.86 -17.74
CA SER A 175 0.87 1.76 -18.82
C SER A 175 1.48 3.15 -18.65
N ALA A 176 1.39 3.73 -17.45
CA ALA A 176 1.98 5.03 -17.13
C ALA A 176 3.51 5.05 -17.33
N LEU A 177 4.21 4.01 -16.85
CA LEU A 177 5.66 3.88 -17.03
C LEU A 177 6.05 3.70 -18.50
N SER A 178 5.24 2.96 -19.28
CA SER A 178 5.44 2.80 -20.72
C SER A 178 5.39 4.15 -21.45
N LEU A 179 4.35 4.95 -21.20
CA LEU A 179 4.22 6.31 -21.75
C LEU A 179 5.39 7.22 -21.35
N TYR A 180 5.83 7.12 -20.09
CA TYR A 180 7.00 7.86 -19.62
C TYR A 180 8.27 7.50 -20.38
N ASN A 181 8.50 6.21 -20.63
CA ASN A 181 9.70 5.73 -21.34
C ASN A 181 9.67 6.07 -22.84
N MET A 182 8.49 6.16 -23.46
CA MET A 182 8.37 6.50 -24.89
C MET A 182 8.46 8.01 -25.17
N SER A 183 8.30 8.86 -24.16
CA SER A 183 8.30 10.33 -24.30
C SER A 183 9.68 10.98 -24.19
N THR A 184 10.73 10.31 -24.69
CA THR A 184 12.14 10.72 -24.52
C THR A 184 12.51 12.05 -25.20
N GLY A 185 11.81 12.44 -26.27
CA GLY A 185 11.97 13.74 -26.94
C GLY A 185 11.34 14.92 -26.19
N ASP A 186 10.38 14.64 -25.29
CA ASP A 186 9.58 15.64 -24.57
C ASP A 186 10.06 15.89 -23.13
N LYS A 187 11.26 15.41 -22.78
CA LYS A 187 11.79 15.45 -21.40
C LYS A 187 11.80 16.85 -20.76
N PHE A 188 11.92 17.90 -21.59
CA PHE A 188 11.97 19.29 -21.15
C PHE A 188 10.74 20.12 -21.56
N SER A 189 9.91 19.62 -22.49
CA SER A 189 8.71 20.32 -22.97
C SER A 189 7.48 20.02 -22.10
N ARG A 190 7.43 18.85 -21.44
CA ARG A 190 6.25 18.37 -20.70
C ARG A 190 6.61 17.87 -19.31
N GLY A 191 5.75 18.18 -18.33
CA GLY A 191 5.90 17.71 -16.96
C GLY A 191 5.84 16.17 -16.83
N LYS A 192 6.44 15.62 -15.76
CA LYS A 192 6.50 14.16 -15.52
C LYS A 192 5.13 13.47 -15.58
N SER A 193 4.10 14.03 -14.93
CA SER A 193 2.74 13.48 -14.97
C SER A 193 2.13 13.47 -16.36
N ALA A 194 2.30 14.56 -17.12
CA ALA A 194 1.80 14.65 -18.48
C ALA A 194 2.43 13.58 -19.39
N ARG A 195 3.73 13.30 -19.19
CA ARG A 195 4.45 12.23 -19.88
C ARG A 195 4.01 10.82 -19.48
N CYS A 196 3.44 10.67 -18.28
CA CYS A 196 2.86 9.41 -17.81
C CYS A 196 1.37 9.28 -18.14
N GLY A 197 0.73 10.31 -18.70
CA GLY A 197 -0.72 10.37 -18.88
C GLY A 197 -1.50 10.38 -17.56
N LEU A 198 -0.91 10.88 -16.48
CA LEU A 198 -1.53 10.93 -15.14
C LEU A 198 -2.08 12.32 -14.83
N VAL A 199 -3.21 12.37 -14.11
CA VAL A 199 -3.70 13.61 -13.48
C VAL A 199 -2.89 13.88 -12.21
N PHE A 200 -2.65 12.83 -11.42
CA PHE A 200 -1.89 12.93 -10.18
C PHE A 200 -0.44 13.37 -10.45
N SER A 201 0.04 14.33 -9.65
CA SER A 201 1.41 14.84 -9.77
C SER A 201 2.46 13.82 -9.31
N VAL A 202 3.19 13.22 -10.24
CA VAL A 202 4.35 12.33 -9.97
C VAL A 202 5.39 13.05 -9.11
N GLY A 203 5.55 14.36 -9.29
CA GLY A 203 6.46 15.19 -8.48
C GLY A 203 6.01 15.32 -7.03
N LYS A 204 4.71 15.53 -6.78
CA LYS A 204 4.15 15.57 -5.41
C LYS A 204 4.30 14.21 -4.73
N PHE A 205 3.98 13.13 -5.43
CA PHE A 205 4.18 11.77 -4.91
C PHE A 205 5.64 11.49 -4.58
N PHE A 206 6.57 11.85 -5.47
CA PHE A 206 8.00 11.70 -5.19
C PHE A 206 8.42 12.47 -3.94
N ARG A 207 8.03 13.75 -3.84
CA ARG A 207 8.32 14.60 -2.68
C ARG A 207 7.74 14.01 -1.40
N TRP A 208 6.45 13.64 -1.43
CA TRP A 208 5.75 13.04 -0.31
C TRP A 208 6.40 11.74 0.16
N MET A 209 6.87 10.88 -0.75
CA MET A 209 7.57 9.65 -0.36
C MET A 209 8.91 9.95 0.34
N VAL A 210 9.62 11.02 -0.06
CA VAL A 210 10.85 11.48 0.59
C VAL A 210 10.54 11.99 1.99
N ASP A 211 9.57 12.89 2.11
CA ASP A 211 9.19 13.53 3.37
C ASP A 211 8.63 12.50 4.37
N SER A 212 7.89 11.51 3.87
CA SER A 212 7.36 10.38 4.65
C SER A 212 8.39 9.28 4.94
N ARG A 213 9.64 9.44 4.48
CA ARG A 213 10.76 8.50 4.70
C ARG A 213 10.45 7.06 4.28
N VAL A 214 9.80 6.89 3.13
CA VAL A 214 9.50 5.55 2.57
C VAL A 214 10.80 4.76 2.35
N ALA A 215 11.89 5.41 1.91
CA ALA A 215 13.23 4.83 1.87
C ALA A 215 14.30 5.94 1.85
N LEU A 216 15.56 5.59 2.10
CA LEU A 216 16.69 6.53 1.99
C LEU A 216 16.90 7.02 0.55
N ARG A 217 16.65 6.14 -0.44
CA ARG A 217 16.73 6.47 -1.87
C ARG A 217 15.42 6.12 -2.56
N ILE A 218 14.84 7.08 -3.26
CA ILE A 218 13.56 6.90 -3.96
C ILE A 218 13.82 7.02 -5.46
N HIS A 219 13.47 5.96 -6.20
CA HIS A 219 13.59 5.95 -7.65
C HIS A 219 12.40 6.67 -8.28
N GLU A 220 12.60 7.39 -9.40
CA GLU A 220 11.50 8.09 -10.07
C GLU A 220 10.37 7.15 -10.51
N HIS A 221 10.73 5.94 -11.00
CA HIS A 221 9.76 4.90 -11.35
C HIS A 221 8.90 4.44 -10.16
N ALA A 222 9.40 4.54 -8.93
CA ALA A 222 8.60 4.22 -7.73
C ALA A 222 7.47 5.25 -7.55
N ALA A 223 7.79 6.54 -7.72
CA ALA A 223 6.80 7.61 -7.66
C ALA A 223 5.77 7.52 -8.80
N ILE A 224 6.19 7.15 -10.02
CA ILE A 224 5.27 6.88 -11.14
C ILE A 224 4.30 5.75 -10.79
N TYR A 225 4.83 4.64 -10.27
CA TYR A 225 4.01 3.50 -9.85
C TYR A 225 3.00 3.89 -8.77
N LEU A 226 3.47 4.55 -7.70
CA LEU A 226 2.60 4.92 -6.60
C LEU A 226 1.50 5.90 -7.03
N ALA A 227 1.85 6.93 -7.82
CA ALA A 227 0.89 7.88 -8.34
C ALA A 227 -0.17 7.20 -9.23
N ALA A 228 0.26 6.34 -10.16
CA ALA A 228 -0.64 5.63 -11.06
C ALA A 228 -1.54 4.63 -10.32
N CYS A 229 -1.01 3.89 -9.35
CA CYS A 229 -1.80 2.98 -8.52
C CYS A 229 -2.84 3.74 -7.69
N MET A 230 -2.48 4.87 -7.06
CA MET A 230 -3.45 5.64 -6.28
C MET A 230 -4.52 6.30 -7.16
N GLU A 231 -4.14 6.79 -8.35
CA GLU A 231 -5.12 7.32 -9.31
C GLU A 231 -6.09 6.22 -9.80
N SER A 232 -5.58 5.01 -10.02
CA SER A 232 -6.41 3.85 -10.37
C SER A 232 -7.31 3.42 -9.21
N LEU A 233 -6.80 3.44 -7.97
CA LEU A 233 -7.55 3.07 -6.79
C LEU A 233 -8.72 4.02 -6.52
N VAL A 234 -8.54 5.32 -6.75
CA VAL A 234 -9.62 6.32 -6.67
C VAL A 234 -10.77 5.93 -7.59
N ARG A 235 -10.49 5.62 -8.87
CA ARG A 235 -11.51 5.18 -9.84
C ARG A 235 -12.18 3.88 -9.42
N GLU A 236 -11.40 2.90 -8.96
CA GLU A 236 -11.91 1.59 -8.56
C GLU A 236 -12.86 1.67 -7.36
N VAL A 237 -12.48 2.41 -6.31
CA VAL A 237 -13.32 2.61 -5.12
C VAL A 237 -14.57 3.41 -5.49
N PHE A 238 -14.42 4.49 -6.25
CA PHE A 238 -15.57 5.30 -6.67
C PHE A 238 -16.53 4.51 -7.56
N SER A 239 -16.04 3.71 -8.51
CA SER A 239 -16.87 2.87 -9.38
C SER A 239 -17.73 1.89 -8.58
N ARG A 240 -17.17 1.26 -7.53
CA ARG A 240 -17.93 0.39 -6.62
C ARG A 240 -19.02 1.15 -5.86
N VAL A 241 -18.69 2.34 -5.34
CA VAL A 241 -19.66 3.20 -4.65
C VAL A 241 -20.77 3.64 -5.60
N LEU A 242 -20.41 4.07 -6.82
CA LEU A 242 -21.35 4.47 -7.85
C LEU A 242 -22.30 3.31 -8.19
N ARG A 243 -21.78 2.12 -8.47
CA ARG A 243 -22.59 0.93 -8.76
C ARG A 243 -23.59 0.63 -7.65
N SER A 244 -23.18 0.74 -6.39
CA SER A 244 -24.10 0.59 -5.25
C SER A 244 -25.18 1.67 -5.22
N ALA A 245 -24.82 2.93 -5.50
CA ALA A 245 -25.78 4.03 -5.59
C ALA A 245 -26.74 3.92 -6.80
N LEU A 246 -26.34 3.22 -7.88
CA LEU A 246 -27.22 2.91 -9.01
C LEU A 246 -28.22 1.78 -8.73
N VAL A 247 -28.08 1.02 -7.64
CA VAL A 247 -29.08 0.01 -7.26
C VAL A 247 -30.25 0.68 -6.52
N GLU A 248 -29.96 1.70 -5.69
CA GLU A 248 -30.93 2.45 -4.87
C GLU A 248 -31.65 3.59 -5.65
N ARG A 249 -31.88 3.39 -6.95
CA ARG A 249 -32.33 4.43 -7.88
C ARG A 249 -33.69 5.00 -7.51
N ASP A 250 -33.76 6.32 -7.60
CA ASP A 250 -34.98 7.10 -7.79
C ASP A 250 -34.77 7.91 -9.08
N ASN A 251 -35.55 7.65 -10.14
CA ASN A 251 -35.54 8.39 -11.42
C ASN A 251 -34.24 8.40 -12.26
N GLY A 252 -33.32 7.44 -12.10
CA GLY A 252 -32.18 7.30 -13.03
C GLY A 252 -30.94 8.16 -12.73
N VAL A 253 -30.95 8.95 -11.65
CA VAL A 253 -29.80 9.75 -11.19
C VAL A 253 -29.26 9.17 -9.88
N PRO A 254 -27.93 8.94 -9.73
CA PRO A 254 -27.39 8.40 -8.49
C PRO A 254 -27.43 9.47 -7.39
N LYS A 255 -27.97 9.11 -6.22
CA LYS A 255 -27.94 9.99 -5.04
C LYS A 255 -26.59 9.83 -4.34
N PHE A 256 -25.69 10.79 -4.54
CA PHE A 256 -24.41 10.84 -3.82
C PHE A 256 -24.62 11.38 -2.40
N THR A 257 -24.69 10.47 -1.42
CA THR A 257 -24.72 10.81 0.00
C THR A 257 -23.55 10.13 0.71
N LEU A 258 -23.11 10.68 1.84
CA LEU A 258 -22.05 10.03 2.63
C LEU A 258 -22.49 8.66 3.15
N GLU A 259 -23.78 8.52 3.47
CA GLU A 259 -24.37 7.26 3.90
C GLU A 259 -24.31 6.19 2.80
N SER A 260 -24.61 6.53 1.54
CA SER A 260 -24.52 5.58 0.44
C SER A 260 -23.07 5.16 0.15
N MET A 261 -22.10 6.06 0.33
CA MET A 261 -20.68 5.71 0.28
C MET A 261 -20.31 4.72 1.41
N GLU A 262 -20.70 5.01 2.65
CA GLU A 262 -20.39 4.15 3.79
C GLU A 262 -21.04 2.77 3.64
N GLN A 263 -22.28 2.71 3.20
CA GLN A 263 -23.00 1.47 2.93
C GLN A 263 -22.30 0.65 1.84
N ALA A 264 -21.88 1.27 0.73
CA ALA A 264 -21.17 0.60 -0.35
C ALA A 264 -19.80 0.06 0.10
N ILE A 265 -19.07 0.80 0.93
CA ILE A 265 -17.78 0.34 1.48
C ILE A 265 -18.01 -0.79 2.49
N ASN A 266 -19.08 -0.73 3.28
CA ASN A 266 -19.40 -1.73 4.30
C ASN A 266 -19.88 -3.06 3.71
N SER A 267 -20.45 -3.05 2.50
CA SER A 267 -20.89 -4.25 1.79
C SER A 267 -19.77 -4.93 0.99
N ASP A 268 -18.76 -4.17 0.53
CA ASP A 268 -17.67 -4.69 -0.29
C ASP A 268 -16.47 -5.20 0.54
N SER A 269 -16.27 -6.53 0.54
CA SER A 269 -15.21 -7.20 1.29
C SER A 269 -13.77 -6.93 0.79
N GLU A 270 -13.61 -6.48 -0.46
CA GLU A 270 -12.30 -6.20 -1.05
C GLU A 270 -11.75 -4.84 -0.61
N ILE A 271 -12.62 -3.86 -0.33
CA ILE A 271 -12.21 -2.51 0.07
C ILE A 271 -12.48 -2.21 1.55
N TRP A 272 -13.38 -2.92 2.22
CA TRP A 272 -13.77 -2.60 3.60
C TRP A 272 -12.56 -2.47 4.53
N GLY A 273 -11.77 -3.53 4.66
CA GLY A 273 -10.61 -3.55 5.55
C GLY A 273 -9.51 -2.57 5.14
N LEU A 274 -9.36 -2.34 3.83
CA LEU A 274 -8.38 -1.42 3.25
C LEU A 274 -8.68 0.05 3.60
N LEU A 275 -9.95 0.42 3.79
CA LEU A 275 -10.37 1.80 4.03
C LEU A 275 -10.67 2.10 5.50
N GLN A 276 -10.62 1.09 6.37
CA GLN A 276 -10.81 1.29 7.81
C GLN A 276 -9.63 2.06 8.45
N PRO A 277 -9.85 2.70 9.61
CA PRO A 277 -8.78 3.37 10.34
C PRO A 277 -7.83 2.42 11.07
N TYR A 278 -8.15 1.13 11.20
CA TYR A 278 -7.37 0.21 12.05
C TYR A 278 -6.21 -0.47 11.31
N GLN A 279 -5.03 -0.52 11.95
CA GLN A 279 -3.78 -0.99 11.32
C GLN A 279 -3.80 -2.47 10.93
N HIS A 280 -4.42 -3.32 11.75
CA HIS A 280 -4.42 -4.77 11.54
C HIS A 280 -5.38 -5.24 10.43
N LEU A 281 -6.20 -4.32 9.88
CA LEU A 281 -7.17 -4.66 8.85
C LEU A 281 -6.53 -4.67 7.47
N ILE A 282 -6.75 -5.81 6.79
CA ILE A 282 -6.42 -6.10 5.39
C ILE A 282 -7.74 -6.43 4.66
N CYS A 283 -7.75 -6.38 3.34
CA CYS A 283 -8.89 -6.82 2.53
C CYS A 283 -9.28 -8.29 2.82
N GLY A 284 -10.58 -8.65 2.68
CA GLY A 284 -11.06 -10.04 2.72
C GLY A 284 -12.21 -10.35 3.68
N LYS A 285 -12.70 -9.37 4.45
CA LYS A 285 -13.92 -9.46 5.27
C LYS A 285 -14.69 -8.14 5.14
N ASN A 286 -16.01 -8.20 5.12
CA ASN A 286 -16.87 -7.02 5.18
C ASN A 286 -17.33 -6.75 6.62
N SER A 287 -18.10 -5.67 6.82
CA SER A 287 -18.61 -5.25 8.14
C SER A 287 -19.42 -6.32 8.88
N SER A 288 -20.03 -7.26 8.16
CA SER A 288 -20.79 -8.39 8.72
C SER A 288 -19.94 -9.63 9.02
N GLY A 289 -18.62 -9.57 8.81
CA GLY A 289 -17.71 -10.70 9.05
C GLY A 289 -17.77 -11.80 7.99
N CYS A 290 -18.54 -11.63 6.92
CA CYS A 290 -18.59 -12.55 5.80
C CYS A 290 -17.30 -12.45 4.99
N ARG A 291 -16.63 -13.59 4.78
CA ARG A 291 -15.52 -13.66 3.82
C ARG A 291 -16.11 -13.60 2.42
N GLY A 292 -15.63 -12.66 1.59
CA GLY A 292 -15.93 -12.68 0.16
C GLY A 292 -15.55 -14.04 -0.39
N GLY A 293 -16.52 -14.77 -0.95
CA GLY A 293 -16.33 -16.13 -1.41
C GLY A 293 -15.26 -16.18 -2.49
N PHE A 294 -14.12 -16.81 -2.18
CA PHE A 294 -13.27 -17.42 -3.21
C PHE A 294 -14.00 -18.67 -3.73
N GLN A 295 -15.01 -18.47 -4.56
CA GLN A 295 -15.47 -19.52 -5.45
C GLN A 295 -14.66 -19.41 -6.75
N ASN A 296 -13.94 -20.49 -7.05
CA ASN A 296 -13.19 -20.78 -8.28
C ASN A 296 -11.71 -20.35 -8.31
N ALA A 297 -10.88 -21.03 -7.51
CA ALA A 297 -9.51 -21.35 -7.87
C ALA A 297 -9.27 -22.87 -7.69
N SER A 298 -9.99 -23.65 -8.49
CA SER A 298 -9.73 -25.07 -8.73
C SER A 298 -10.28 -25.36 -10.12
N VAL A 299 -9.48 -25.07 -11.15
CA VAL A 299 -9.38 -25.74 -12.47
C VAL A 299 -8.38 -24.91 -13.29
N LEU A 300 -7.10 -25.32 -13.24
CA LEU A 300 -6.12 -25.45 -14.33
C LEU A 300 -4.72 -25.60 -13.73
#